data_AF-A0ABC9VFE8-F1
#
_entry.id   AF-A0ABC9VFE8-F1
#
_cell.length_a   1.000
_cell.length_b   1.000
_cell.length_c   1.000
_cell.angle_alpha   90.00
_cell.angle_beta   90.00
_cell.angle_gamma   90.00
#
_symmetry.space_group_name_H-M   'P 1'
#
loop_
_entity.id
_entity.type
_entity.pdbx_description
1 polymer ?
#
loop_
_entity_poly.entity_id
_entity_poly.type
_entity_poly.pdbx_seq_one_letter_code
_entity_poly.pdbx_strand_id
1 'polypeptide(L)'
;MTAIRVKPEELEAVAEHVPDAEDACQSARTSLSWELPSLVMEITGIGSDAIYELKDELIHWLHCYEEKLNEAEELLYRTAAAIRQTDQTLADNMIEFGLELLTHIQKSRNGKSFV
;
A
#
# COMPACT_ATOMS: atom_id res chain seq x y z
N MET A 1 14.68 15.00 15.42
CA MET A 1 13.94 14.09 14.55
C MET A 1 12.76 13.55 15.34
N THR A 2 11.54 13.88 14.96
CA THR A 2 10.33 13.28 15.54
C THR A 2 10.17 11.90 14.94
N ALA A 3 10.12 10.85 15.75
CA ALA A 3 9.83 9.50 15.27
C ALA A 3 8.37 9.48 14.83
N ILE A 4 8.13 9.43 13.52
CA ILE A 4 6.79 9.20 12.98
C ILE A 4 6.38 7.79 13.42
N ARG A 5 5.36 7.69 14.26
CA ARG A 5 4.80 6.41 14.71
C ARG A 5 3.63 6.08 13.81
N VAL A 6 3.89 5.31 12.76
CA VAL A 6 2.85 4.74 11.90
C VAL A 6 2.62 3.30 12.33
N LYS A 7 1.36 2.91 12.53
CA LYS A 7 1.02 1.50 12.79
C LYS A 7 0.84 0.74 11.48
N PRO A 8 1.30 -0.51 11.38
CA PRO A 8 1.13 -1.30 10.17
C PRO A 8 -0.35 -1.54 9.84
N GLU A 9 -1.23 -1.64 10.85
CA GLU A 9 -2.69 -1.79 10.64
C GLU A 9 -3.33 -0.55 10.01
N GLU A 10 -2.80 0.65 10.31
CA GLU A 10 -3.31 1.89 9.71
C GLU A 10 -2.93 2.00 8.23
N LEU A 11 -1.76 1.45 7.84
CA LEU A 11 -1.34 1.38 6.44
C LEU A 11 -2.15 0.36 5.65
N GLU A 12 -2.46 -0.79 6.26
CA GLU A 12 -3.31 -1.81 5.64
C GLU A 12 -4.75 -1.32 5.46
N ALA A 13 -5.31 -0.63 6.45
CA ALA A 13 -6.65 -0.05 6.33
C ALA A 13 -6.74 0.99 5.20
N VAL A 14 -5.66 1.74 4.92
CA VAL A 14 -5.62 2.65 3.76
C VAL A 14 -5.49 1.85 2.46
N ALA A 15 -4.67 0.80 2.44
CA ALA A 15 -4.48 -0.07 1.27
C ALA A 15 -5.78 -0.79 0.87
N GLU A 16 -6.60 -1.22 1.84
CA GLU A 16 -7.88 -1.90 1.60
C GLU A 16 -8.88 -1.07 0.77
N HIS A 17 -8.74 0.26 0.76
CA HIS A 17 -9.61 1.16 -0.02
C HIS A 17 -9.06 1.51 -1.41
N VAL A 18 -7.83 1.10 -1.73
CA VAL A 18 -7.22 1.37 -3.04
C VAL A 18 -7.94 0.61 -4.17
N PRO A 19 -8.29 -0.68 -4.02
CA PRO A 19 -9.03 -1.41 -5.05
C PRO A 19 -10.38 -0.78 -5.43
N ASP A 20 -11.10 -0.21 -4.46
CA ASP A 20 -12.38 0.49 -4.74
C ASP A 20 -12.17 1.68 -5.70
N ALA A 21 -11.05 2.39 -5.57
CA ALA A 21 -10.70 3.50 -6.43
C ALA A 21 -10.22 3.04 -7.83
N GLU A 22 -9.51 1.92 -7.91
CA GLU A 22 -9.13 1.29 -9.18
C GLU A 22 -10.36 0.81 -9.95
N ASP A 23 -11.30 0.14 -9.27
CA ASP A 23 -12.57 -0.32 -9.85
C ASP A 23 -13.40 0.84 -10.39
N ALA A 24 -13.43 1.98 -9.68
CA ALA A 24 -14.08 3.19 -10.15
C ALA A 24 -13.44 3.74 -11.44
N CYS A 25 -12.11 3.70 -11.55
CA CYS A 25 -11.38 4.14 -12.75
C CYS A 25 -11.65 3.21 -13.93
N GLN A 26 -11.62 1.89 -13.70
CA GLN A 26 -11.92 0.89 -14.72
C GLN A 26 -13.37 0.98 -15.20
N SER A 27 -14.31 1.23 -14.28
CA SER A 27 -15.71 1.46 -14.60
C SER A 27 -15.88 2.71 -15.46
N ALA A 28 -15.24 3.83 -15.09
CA ALA A 28 -15.27 5.08 -15.85
C ALA A 28 -14.70 4.90 -17.27
N ARG A 29 -13.57 4.19 -17.41
CA ARG A 29 -12.95 3.86 -18.71
C ARG A 29 -13.88 3.04 -19.60
N THR A 30 -14.57 2.07 -18.99
CA THR A 30 -15.54 1.21 -19.68
C THR A 30 -16.72 2.05 -20.17
N SER A 31 -17.35 2.84 -19.31
CA SER A 31 -18.44 3.73 -19.72
C SER A 31 -18.04 4.72 -20.81
N LEU A 32 -16.86 5.35 -20.70
CA LEU A 32 -16.35 6.26 -21.74
C LEU A 32 -16.13 5.57 -23.09
N SER A 33 -15.75 4.28 -23.08
CA SER A 33 -15.53 3.52 -24.31
C SER A 33 -16.84 3.09 -24.97
N TRP A 34 -17.88 2.82 -24.19
CA TRP A 34 -19.16 2.30 -24.69
C TRP A 34 -20.22 3.38 -24.96
N GLU A 35 -20.34 4.37 -24.10
CA GLU A 35 -21.45 5.35 -24.14
C GLU A 35 -21.12 6.59 -24.97
N LEU A 36 -19.86 7.03 -24.93
CA LEU A 36 -19.44 8.26 -25.58
C LEU A 36 -19.59 8.23 -27.12
N PRO A 37 -19.25 7.14 -27.84
CA PRO A 37 -19.46 7.07 -29.28
C PRO A 37 -20.93 7.25 -29.70
N SER A 38 -21.87 6.73 -28.90
CA SER A 38 -23.31 6.90 -29.14
C SER A 38 -23.74 8.35 -28.95
N LEU A 39 -23.26 9.02 -27.89
CA LEU A 39 -23.52 10.44 -27.63
C LEU A 39 -22.94 11.35 -28.72
N VAL A 40 -21.74 11.04 -29.22
CA VAL A 40 -21.09 11.82 -30.29
C VAL A 40 -21.90 11.78 -31.59
N MET A 41 -22.53 10.65 -31.92
CA MET A 41 -23.41 10.56 -33.10
C MET A 41 -24.65 11.45 -33.02
N GLU A 42 -25.11 11.79 -31.81
CA GLU A 42 -26.30 12.63 -31.60
C GLU A 42 -25.97 14.14 -31.61
N ILE A 43 -24.71 14.51 -31.41
CA ILE A 43 -24.28 15.90 -31.40
C ILE A 43 -23.97 16.38 -32.83
N THR A 44 -24.89 17.14 -33.41
CA THR A 44 -24.67 17.80 -34.70
C THR A 44 -23.88 19.10 -34.52
N GLY A 45 -22.78 19.26 -35.26
CA GLY A 45 -22.05 20.54 -35.37
C GLY A 45 -20.73 20.66 -34.61
N ILE A 46 -20.33 19.64 -33.82
CA ILE A 46 -18.97 19.53 -33.28
C ILE A 46 -18.18 18.56 -34.16
N GLY A 47 -16.91 18.87 -34.45
CA GLY A 47 -16.01 17.93 -35.11
C GLY A 47 -15.80 16.71 -34.21
N SER A 48 -16.28 15.55 -34.65
CA SER A 48 -16.19 14.28 -33.91
C SER A 48 -14.76 13.97 -33.46
N ASP A 49 -13.77 14.40 -34.23
CA ASP A 49 -12.36 14.14 -34.01
C ASP A 49 -11.86 14.76 -32.69
N ALA A 50 -12.25 16.00 -32.39
CA ALA A 50 -11.87 16.66 -31.14
C ALA A 50 -12.48 15.98 -29.90
N ILE A 51 -13.68 15.39 -30.05
CA ILE A 51 -14.32 14.63 -28.96
C ILE A 51 -13.60 13.29 -28.75
N TYR A 52 -13.17 12.63 -29.83
CA TYR A 52 -12.39 11.40 -29.73
C TYR A 52 -10.99 11.64 -29.13
N GLU A 53 -10.30 12.72 -29.50
CA GLU A 53 -9.03 13.10 -28.89
C GLU A 53 -9.17 13.34 -27.38
N LEU A 54 -10.19 14.09 -26.96
CA LEU A 54 -10.46 14.32 -25.53
C LEU A 54 -10.78 13.02 -24.78
N LYS A 55 -11.52 12.11 -25.41
CA LYS A 55 -11.82 10.78 -24.84
C LYS A 55 -10.55 9.98 -24.62
N ASP A 56 -9.68 9.92 -25.64
CA ASP A 56 -8.45 9.14 -25.59
C ASP A 56 -7.48 9.72 -24.54
N GLU A 57 -7.38 11.05 -24.42
CA GLU A 57 -6.64 11.71 -23.34
C GLU A 57 -7.19 11.36 -21.95
N LEU A 58 -8.52 11.38 -21.77
CA LEU A 58 -9.14 11.05 -20.49
C LEU A 58 -8.91 9.57 -20.12
N ILE A 59 -9.02 8.67 -21.10
CA ILE A 59 -8.71 7.24 -20.91
C ILE A 59 -7.24 7.06 -20.51
N HIS A 60 -6.33 7.79 -21.15
CA HIS A 60 -4.91 7.75 -20.81
C HIS A 60 -4.65 8.20 -19.36
N TRP A 61 -5.23 9.32 -18.93
CA TRP A 61 -5.07 9.81 -17.56
C TRP A 61 -5.69 8.88 -16.52
N LEU A 62 -6.84 8.27 -16.82
CA LEU A 62 -7.45 7.26 -15.93
C LEU A 62 -6.54 6.04 -15.76
N HIS A 63 -5.90 5.58 -16.84
CA HIS A 63 -4.93 4.49 -16.77
C HIS A 63 -3.71 4.86 -15.93
N CYS A 64 -3.12 6.05 -16.14
CA CYS A 64 -2.00 6.50 -15.33
C CYS A 64 -2.35 6.67 -13.85
N TYR A 65 -3.58 7.08 -13.54
CA TYR A 65 -4.05 7.19 -12.17
C TYR A 65 -4.21 5.80 -11.51
N GLU A 66 -4.78 4.83 -12.21
CA GLU A 66 -4.87 3.42 -11.79
C GLU A 66 -3.48 2.83 -11.48
N GLU A 67 -2.48 3.04 -12.35
CA GLU A 67 -1.11 2.61 -12.10
C GLU A 67 -0.52 3.20 -10.81
N LYS A 68 -0.82 4.48 -10.53
CA LYS A 68 -0.36 5.15 -9.31
C LYS A 68 -1.05 4.68 -8.04
N LEU A 69 -2.31 4.28 -8.14
CA LEU A 69 -3.02 3.63 -7.05
C LEU A 69 -2.35 2.29 -6.71
N ASN A 70 -2.12 1.44 -7.70
CA ASN A 70 -1.46 0.14 -7.52
C ASN A 70 -0.03 0.28 -6.94
N GLU A 71 0.77 1.25 -7.44
CA GLU A 71 2.09 1.56 -6.85
C GLU A 71 2.00 1.95 -5.37
N ALA A 72 0.97 2.73 -5.00
CA ALA A 72 0.76 3.17 -3.63
C ALA A 72 0.32 2.00 -2.73
N GLU A 73 -0.58 1.13 -3.19
CA GLU A 73 -1.00 -0.08 -2.46
C GLU A 73 0.21 -0.99 -2.15
N GLU A 74 1.05 -1.27 -3.16
CA GLU A 74 2.23 -2.10 -2.96
C GLU A 74 3.18 -1.48 -1.92
N LEU A 75 3.39 -0.17 -1.98
CA LEU A 75 4.25 0.55 -1.04
C LEU A 75 3.70 0.51 0.39
N LEU A 76 2.38 0.62 0.57
CA LEU A 76 1.72 0.52 1.86
C LEU A 76 1.92 -0.87 2.49
N TYR A 77 1.66 -1.93 1.74
CA TYR A 77 1.86 -3.31 2.23
C TYR A 77 3.33 -3.60 2.54
N ARG A 78 4.27 -3.17 1.68
CA ARG A 78 5.70 -3.33 1.93
C ARG A 78 6.16 -2.58 3.17
N THR A 79 5.63 -1.39 3.40
CA THR A 79 5.95 -0.59 4.59
C THR A 79 5.39 -1.25 5.85
N ALA A 80 4.14 -1.73 5.81
CA ALA A 80 3.54 -2.46 6.93
C ALA A 80 4.34 -3.74 7.27
N ALA A 81 4.77 -4.51 6.26
CA ALA A 81 5.60 -5.69 6.44
C ALA A 81 6.98 -5.35 7.05
N ALA A 82 7.63 -4.28 6.59
CA ALA A 82 8.92 -3.83 7.12
C ALA A 82 8.82 -3.39 8.60
N ILE A 83 7.73 -2.73 8.98
CA ILE A 83 7.46 -2.36 10.37
C ILE A 83 7.34 -3.63 11.23
N ARG A 84 6.52 -4.60 10.81
CA ARG A 84 6.34 -5.87 11.55
C ARG A 84 7.64 -6.65 11.68
N GLN A 85 8.45 -6.70 10.64
CA GLN A 85 9.76 -7.36 10.68
C GLN A 85 10.68 -6.67 11.70
N THR A 86 10.66 -5.34 11.76
CA THR A 86 11.46 -4.56 12.71
C THR A 86 11.01 -4.84 14.15
N ASP A 87 9.70 -4.85 14.40
CA ASP A 87 9.12 -5.14 15.72
C ASP A 87 9.42 -6.57 16.17
N GLN A 88 9.32 -7.55 15.26
CA GLN A 88 9.66 -8.94 15.55
C GLN A 88 11.16 -9.11 15.86
N THR A 89 12.03 -8.49 15.07
CA THR A 89 13.48 -8.50 15.31
C THR A 89 13.83 -7.91 16.67
N LEU A 90 13.15 -6.82 17.07
CA LEU A 90 13.33 -6.22 18.38
C LEU A 90 12.88 -7.17 19.50
N ALA A 91 11.73 -7.84 19.34
CA ALA A 91 11.23 -8.81 20.30
C ALA A 91 12.17 -10.01 20.48
N ASP A 92 12.67 -10.57 19.37
CA ASP A 92 13.62 -11.68 19.37
C ASP A 92 14.92 -11.31 20.09
N ASN A 93 15.47 -10.12 19.79
CA ASN A 93 16.66 -9.59 20.48
C ASN A 93 16.43 -9.41 21.99
N MET A 94 15.23 -8.99 22.42
CA MET A 94 14.90 -8.86 23.85
C MET A 94 14.79 -10.22 24.55
N ILE A 95 14.25 -11.23 23.87
CA ILE A 95 14.20 -12.61 24.38
C ILE A 95 15.62 -13.17 24.53
N GLU A 96 16.45 -13.02 23.51
CA GLU A 96 17.85 -13.48 23.53
C GLU A 96 18.63 -12.82 24.68
N PHE A 97 18.55 -11.50 24.81
CA PHE A 97 19.16 -10.76 25.91
C PHE A 97 18.68 -11.25 27.28
N GLY A 98 17.37 -11.51 27.43
CA GLY A 98 16.80 -12.07 28.65
C GLY A 98 17.35 -13.45 29.00
N LEU A 99 17.51 -14.33 28.01
CA LEU A 99 18.08 -15.67 28.17
C LEU A 99 19.57 -15.62 28.52
N GLU A 100 20.35 -14.73 27.91
CA GLU A 100 21.77 -14.52 28.25
C GLU A 100 21.96 -14.05 29.70
N LEU A 101 21.12 -13.12 30.17
CA LEU A 101 21.13 -12.66 31.56
C LEU A 101 20.80 -13.79 32.54
N LEU A 102 19.77 -14.60 32.26
CA LEU A 102 19.43 -15.76 33.09
C LEU A 102 20.56 -16.77 33.16
N THR A 103 21.24 -17.01 32.04
CA THR A 103 22.40 -17.91 31.95
C THR A 103 23.56 -17.39 32.81
N HIS A 104 23.84 -16.08 32.78
CA HIS A 104 24.86 -15.46 33.63
C HIS A 104 24.51 -15.56 35.13
N ILE A 105 23.25 -15.35 35.50
CA ILE A 105 22.79 -15.45 36.89
C ILE A 105 22.90 -16.89 37.40
N GLN A 106 22.49 -17.88 36.61
CA GLN A 106 22.61 -19.29 36.95
C GLN A 106 24.07 -19.72 37.09
N LYS A 107 24.94 -19.29 36.16
CA LYS A 107 26.38 -19.57 36.21
C LYS A 107 27.03 -18.96 37.47
N SER A 108 26.66 -17.74 37.84
CA SER A 108 27.12 -17.07 39.06
C SER A 108 26.63 -17.76 40.35
N ARG A 109 25.41 -18.30 40.34
CA ARG A 109 24.84 -19.05 41.47
C ARG A 109 25.48 -20.43 41.64
N ASN A 110 25.75 -21.16 40.56
CA ASN A 110 26.39 -22.46 40.59
C ASN A 110 27.90 -22.38 40.94
N GLY A 111 28.57 -21.30 40.54
CA GLY A 111 29.96 -21.03 40.93
C GLY A 111 30.17 -20.70 42.42
N LYS A 112 29.09 -20.46 43.17
CA LYS A 112 29.11 -20.18 44.62
C LYS A 112 28.77 -21.41 45.48
N SER A 113 28.50 -22.57 44.89
CA SER A 113 28.12 -23.81 45.60
C SER A 113 29.31 -24.69 46.05
N PHE A 114 30.53 -24.19 45.99
CA PHE A 114 31.74 -24.90 46.46
C PHE A 114 32.55 -24.03 47.43
N VAL A 115 31.97 -23.69 48.59
CA VAL A 115 32.71 -23.42 49.86
C VAL A 115 31.81 -23.85 51.01
#